data_AF-A0A9N9PAX8-F1
#
_entry.id   AF-A0A9N9PAX8-F1
#
_cell.length_a   1.000
_cell.length_b   1.000
_cell.length_c   1.000
_cell.angle_alpha   90.00
_cell.angle_beta   90.00
_cell.angle_gamma   90.00
#
_symmetry.space_group_name_H-M   'P 1'
#
loop_
_entity.id
_entity.type
_entity.pdbx_description
1 polymer ?
#
loop_
_entity_poly.entity_id
_entity_poly.type
_entity_poly.pdbx_seq_one_letter_code
_entity_poly.pdbx_strand_id
1 'polypeptide(L)'
;MSLKFIAEAANLLLQTTLNANVGFTEISINKEKFIFTYKEEELLRLVERIELVKNQQSEQEYALQKQQQISSLIFAEPTDEVELKKRIDEKKQFLLDLRAKNLVKNKAIECIETGRVISATIFPEESQLSPQALYPLKVLVAIYIISERDRLVSEILKSHQELLKAQTELIELQQAVIKRHKDNRQLMKQIHDKRTSFSDNSGSQDTRMIQRTKKDLADTRAKREVVRNVLQGLILESGVDWAEDEYLLNLLLM
;
A
#
# COMPACT_ATOMS: atom_id res chain seq x y z
N MET A 1 56.43 -57.55 -21.41
CA MET A 1 55.00 -57.47 -21.77
C MET A 1 54.89 -57.46 -23.27
N SER A 2 54.41 -58.52 -23.89
CA SER A 2 54.46 -58.70 -25.35
C SER A 2 53.37 -57.87 -26.04
N LEU A 3 53.70 -57.30 -27.21
CA LEU A 3 52.78 -56.56 -28.09
C LEU A 3 51.49 -57.33 -28.41
N LYS A 4 51.53 -58.67 -28.38
CA LYS A 4 50.37 -59.54 -28.55
C LYS A 4 49.30 -59.32 -27.47
N PHE A 5 49.70 -59.12 -26.22
CA PHE A 5 48.77 -58.94 -25.11
C PHE A 5 48.03 -57.60 -25.20
N ILE A 6 48.72 -56.55 -25.67
CA ILE A 6 48.12 -55.24 -25.91
C ILE A 6 47.13 -55.31 -27.10
N ALA A 7 47.49 -56.04 -28.15
CA ALA A 7 46.61 -56.25 -29.30
C ALA A 7 45.35 -57.04 -28.93
N GLU A 8 45.45 -58.08 -28.10
CA GLU A 8 44.30 -58.83 -27.60
C GLU A 8 43.39 -57.98 -26.70
N ALA A 9 43.97 -57.23 -25.76
CA ALA A 9 43.19 -56.34 -24.89
C ALA A 9 42.48 -55.24 -25.67
N ALA A 10 43.13 -54.67 -26.69
CA ALA A 10 42.53 -53.69 -27.58
C ALA A 10 41.38 -54.29 -28.40
N ASN A 11 41.55 -55.51 -28.93
CA ASN A 11 40.49 -56.19 -29.67
C ASN A 11 39.28 -56.53 -28.80
N LEU A 12 39.52 -56.91 -27.55
CA LEU A 12 38.46 -57.24 -26.60
C LEU A 12 37.67 -55.99 -26.20
N LEU A 13 38.35 -54.86 -25.99
CA LEU A 13 37.69 -53.56 -25.79
C LEU A 13 36.88 -53.14 -27.02
N LEU A 14 37.45 -53.27 -28.23
CA LEU A 14 36.76 -52.91 -29.47
C LEU A 14 35.49 -53.75 -29.69
N GLN A 15 35.53 -55.05 -29.39
CA GLN A 15 34.35 -55.91 -29.43
C GLN A 15 33.32 -55.55 -28.36
N THR A 16 33.73 -55.18 -27.14
CA THR A 16 32.78 -54.72 -26.11
C THR A 16 32.12 -53.40 -26.48
N THR A 17 32.84 -52.48 -27.15
CA THR A 17 32.27 -51.22 -27.62
C THR A 17 31.39 -51.37 -28.87
N LEU A 18 31.69 -52.33 -29.75
CA LEU A 18 30.85 -52.63 -30.92
C LEU A 18 29.56 -53.36 -30.55
N ASN A 19 29.56 -54.17 -29.48
CA ASN A 19 28.37 -54.85 -28.97
C ASN A 19 27.54 -54.00 -27.98
N ALA A 20 28.09 -52.88 -27.50
CA ALA A 20 27.33 -51.91 -26.73
C ALA A 20 26.53 -51.05 -27.72
N ASN A 21 25.27 -51.44 -27.95
CA ASN A 21 24.29 -50.63 -28.66
C ASN A 21 23.98 -49.37 -27.82
N VAL A 22 24.86 -48.36 -27.84
CA VAL A 22 24.60 -47.03 -27.29
C VAL A 22 23.81 -46.23 -28.34
N GLY A 23 22.59 -46.68 -28.58
CA GLY A 23 21.54 -45.92 -29.24
C GLY A 23 20.43 -45.71 -28.23
N PHE A 24 19.71 -44.59 -28.34
CA PHE A 24 18.45 -44.43 -27.63
C PHE A 24 17.54 -45.59 -28.06
N THR A 25 17.29 -46.54 -27.16
CA THR A 25 16.18 -47.46 -27.33
C THR A 25 14.94 -46.61 -27.40
N GLU A 26 14.32 -46.52 -28.57
CA GLU A 26 12.94 -46.05 -28.69
C GLU A 26 12.14 -46.85 -27.67
N ILE A 27 11.66 -46.17 -26.64
CA ILE A 27 10.67 -46.71 -25.73
C ILE A 27 9.51 -47.04 -26.64
N SER A 28 9.36 -48.33 -26.95
CA SER A 28 8.21 -48.84 -27.67
C SER A 28 7.03 -48.63 -26.75
N ILE A 29 6.38 -47.47 -26.88
CA ILE A 29 5.16 -47.14 -26.15
C ILE A 29 4.14 -48.14 -26.65
N ASN A 30 3.97 -49.19 -25.86
CA ASN A 30 2.97 -50.21 -26.06
C ASN A 30 1.61 -49.53 -25.92
N LYS A 31 0.97 -49.19 -27.04
CA LYS A 31 -0.27 -48.39 -27.12
C LYS A 31 -1.46 -49.03 -26.40
N GLU A 32 -1.31 -50.24 -25.87
CA GLU A 32 -2.34 -51.01 -25.17
C GLU A 32 -2.25 -50.96 -23.64
N LYS A 33 -1.20 -50.35 -23.06
CA LYS A 33 -1.18 -50.01 -21.63
C LYS A 33 -1.48 -48.53 -21.47
N PHE A 34 -2.77 -48.21 -21.36
CA PHE A 34 -3.22 -46.90 -20.89
C PHE A 34 -2.44 -46.52 -19.62
N ILE A 35 -1.66 -45.44 -19.71
CA ILE A 35 -0.78 -44.95 -18.63
C ILE A 35 -1.60 -44.23 -17.54
N PHE A 36 -2.89 -44.00 -17.78
CA PHE A 36 -3.78 -43.32 -16.87
C PHE A 36 -4.85 -44.26 -16.32
N THR A 37 -4.97 -44.27 -15.00
CA THR A 37 -6.13 -44.80 -14.30
C THR A 37 -7.38 -44.02 -14.76
N TYR A 38 -8.57 -44.62 -14.77
CA TYR A 38 -9.83 -43.91 -15.13
C TYR A 38 -9.97 -42.55 -14.43
N LYS A 39 -9.52 -42.46 -13.17
CA LYS A 39 -9.51 -41.21 -12.39
C LYS A 39 -8.53 -40.15 -12.92
N GLU A 40 -7.40 -40.56 -13.47
CA GLU A 40 -6.39 -39.66 -14.03
C GLU A 40 -6.83 -39.11 -15.39
N GLU A 41 -7.53 -39.91 -16.20
CA GLU A 41 -8.20 -39.41 -17.41
C GLU A 41 -9.34 -38.44 -17.09
N GLU A 42 -10.11 -38.70 -16.03
CA GLU A 42 -11.15 -37.80 -15.57
C GLU A 42 -10.54 -36.48 -15.07
N LEU A 43 -9.42 -36.55 -14.35
CA LEU A 43 -8.65 -35.38 -13.92
C LEU A 43 -8.12 -34.58 -15.12
N LEU A 44 -7.58 -35.25 -16.13
CA LEU A 44 -7.11 -34.60 -17.35
C LEU A 44 -8.25 -33.85 -18.06
N ARG A 45 -9.41 -34.50 -18.23
CA ARG A 45 -10.60 -33.87 -18.82
C ARG A 45 -11.08 -32.67 -18.03
N LEU A 46 -11.02 -32.73 -16.69
CA LEU A 46 -11.37 -31.61 -15.83
C LEU A 46 -10.38 -30.45 -15.96
N VAL A 47 -9.08 -30.74 -16.06
CA VAL A 47 -8.02 -29.74 -16.27
C VAL A 47 -8.18 -29.05 -17.62
N GLU A 48 -8.39 -29.82 -18.70
CA GLU A 48 -8.67 -29.28 -20.04
C GLU A 48 -9.91 -28.39 -20.03
N ARG A 49 -10.96 -28.80 -19.30
CA ARG A 49 -12.18 -28.01 -19.17
C ARG A 49 -11.98 -26.73 -18.38
N ILE A 50 -11.15 -26.76 -17.33
CA ILE A 50 -10.79 -25.56 -16.57
C ILE A 50 -9.99 -24.59 -17.46
N GLU A 51 -9.05 -25.09 -18.25
CA GLU A 51 -8.27 -24.29 -19.18
C GLU A 51 -9.13 -23.64 -20.26
N LEU A 52 -10.08 -24.40 -20.82
CA LEU A 52 -11.06 -23.90 -21.77
C LEU A 52 -11.92 -22.77 -21.16
N VAL A 53 -12.40 -22.95 -19.93
CA VAL A 53 -13.20 -21.93 -19.23
C VAL A 53 -12.36 -20.69 -18.92
N LYS A 54 -11.08 -20.85 -18.54
CA LYS A 54 -10.16 -19.72 -18.33
C LYS A 54 -9.94 -18.93 -19.62
N ASN A 55 -9.75 -19.63 -20.74
CA ASN A 55 -9.58 -18.98 -22.04
C ASN A 55 -10.85 -18.21 -22.43
N GLN A 56 -12.03 -18.82 -22.28
CA GLN A 56 -13.31 -18.14 -22.50
C GLN A 56 -13.49 -16.90 -21.62
N GLN A 57 -13.10 -16.98 -20.35
CA GLN A 57 -13.15 -15.84 -19.45
C GLN A 57 -12.22 -14.71 -19.92
N SER A 58 -10.99 -15.04 -20.32
CA SER A 58 -10.03 -14.05 -20.82
C SER A 58 -10.49 -13.37 -22.13
N GLU A 59 -11.12 -14.13 -23.02
CA GLU A 59 -11.71 -13.61 -24.25
C GLU A 59 -12.89 -12.67 -23.97
N GLN A 60 -13.75 -13.04 -23.00
CA GLN A 60 -14.87 -12.20 -22.58
C GLN A 60 -14.39 -10.91 -21.89
N GLU A 61 -13.37 -10.99 -21.04
CA GLU A 61 -12.77 -9.82 -20.39
C GLU A 61 -12.15 -8.87 -21.42
N TYR A 62 -11.44 -9.41 -22.42
CA TYR A 62 -10.90 -8.64 -23.53
C TYR A 62 -12.01 -7.98 -24.37
N ALA A 63 -13.08 -8.72 -24.69
CA ALA A 63 -14.23 -8.20 -25.42
C ALA A 63 -14.93 -7.07 -24.66
N LEU A 64 -15.10 -7.20 -23.34
CA LEU A 64 -15.66 -6.16 -22.48
C LEU A 64 -14.77 -4.93 -22.41
N GLN A 65 -13.45 -5.09 -22.31
CA GLN A 65 -12.50 -3.98 -22.27
C GLN A 65 -12.50 -3.21 -23.60
N LYS A 66 -12.54 -3.93 -24.73
CA LYS A 66 -12.66 -3.32 -26.06
C LYS A 66 -14.00 -2.61 -26.22
N GLN A 67 -15.10 -3.17 -25.71
CA GLN A 67 -16.41 -2.54 -25.72
C GLN A 67 -16.43 -1.27 -24.85
N GLN A 68 -15.78 -1.25 -23.68
CA GLN A 68 -15.65 -0.06 -22.86
C GLN A 68 -14.85 1.05 -23.55
N GLN A 69 -13.75 0.70 -24.23
CA GLN A 69 -12.97 1.66 -25.00
C GLN A 69 -13.77 2.22 -26.19
N ILE A 70 -14.49 1.37 -26.92
CA ILE A 70 -15.37 1.79 -28.02
C ILE A 70 -16.54 2.64 -27.51
N SER A 71 -17.18 2.26 -26.40
CA SER A 71 -18.22 3.07 -25.76
C SER A 71 -17.70 4.42 -25.27
N SER A 72 -16.45 4.50 -24.80
CA SER A 72 -15.82 5.78 -24.42
C SER A 72 -15.47 6.68 -25.63
N LEU A 73 -15.31 6.10 -26.83
CA LEU A 73 -15.05 6.83 -28.07
C LEU A 73 -16.32 7.21 -28.83
N ILE A 74 -17.40 6.43 -28.71
CA ILE A 74 -18.66 6.63 -29.45
C ILE A 74 -19.66 7.51 -28.67
N PHE A 75 -19.64 7.53 -27.33
CA PHE A 75 -20.50 8.40 -26.52
C PHE A 75 -19.75 9.62 -25.98
N ALA A 76 -19.33 10.50 -26.90
CA ALA A 76 -19.11 11.91 -26.58
C ALA A 76 -20.43 12.69 -26.76
N GLU A 77 -21.52 12.20 -26.16
CA GLU A 77 -22.72 13.01 -25.95
C GLU A 77 -22.59 13.68 -24.57
N PRO A 78 -22.98 14.95 -24.41
CA PRO A 78 -22.91 15.66 -23.15
C PRO A 78 -24.03 15.15 -22.21
N THR A 79 -23.87 13.93 -21.70
CA THR A 79 -24.67 13.46 -20.56
C THR A 79 -24.04 14.04 -19.32
N ASP A 80 -24.81 14.80 -18.54
CA ASP A 80 -24.37 15.48 -17.33
C ASP A 80 -23.46 14.58 -16.49
N GLU A 81 -22.23 15.02 -16.27
CA GLU A 81 -21.19 14.30 -15.52
C GLU A 81 -21.69 13.86 -14.12
N VAL A 82 -22.70 14.59 -13.61
CA VAL A 82 -23.42 14.33 -12.36
C VAL A 82 -24.28 13.06 -12.44
N GLU A 83 -24.98 12.82 -13.54
CA GLU A 83 -25.82 11.63 -13.72
C GLU A 83 -24.97 10.37 -13.92
N LEU A 84 -23.86 10.50 -14.64
CA LEU A 84 -22.87 9.43 -14.77
C LEU A 84 -22.23 9.06 -13.43
N LYS A 85 -21.83 10.04 -12.62
CA LYS A 85 -21.30 9.81 -11.26
C LYS A 85 -22.34 9.10 -10.39
N LYS A 86 -23.59 9.55 -10.41
CA LYS A 86 -24.69 8.91 -9.67
C LYS A 86 -24.88 7.45 -10.08
N ARG A 87 -24.92 7.16 -11.38
CA ARG A 87 -25.07 5.80 -11.90
C ARG A 87 -23.86 4.91 -11.59
N ILE A 88 -22.65 5.47 -11.58
CA ILE A 88 -21.44 4.77 -11.16
C ILE A 88 -21.53 4.42 -9.67
N ASP A 89 -21.97 5.33 -8.82
CA ASP A 89 -22.08 5.11 -7.38
C ASP A 89 -23.20 4.11 -7.04
N GLU A 90 -24.33 4.15 -7.74
CA GLU A 90 -25.39 3.13 -7.66
C GLU A 90 -24.86 1.74 -8.05
N LYS A 91 -24.11 1.64 -9.15
CA LYS A 91 -23.49 0.36 -9.56
C LYS A 91 -22.44 -0.13 -8.57
N LYS A 92 -21.64 0.77 -7.98
CA LYS A 92 -20.68 0.40 -6.93
C LYS A 92 -21.40 -0.15 -5.69
N GLN A 93 -22.47 0.50 -5.24
CA GLN A 93 -23.29 -0.01 -4.14
C GLN A 93 -23.87 -1.38 -4.47
N PHE A 94 -24.44 -1.55 -5.66
CA PHE A 94 -24.97 -2.85 -6.10
C PHE A 94 -23.89 -3.94 -6.12
N LEU A 95 -22.68 -3.64 -6.59
CA LEU A 95 -21.55 -4.58 -6.56
C LEU A 95 -21.10 -4.93 -5.15
N LEU A 96 -21.10 -3.96 -4.22
CA LEU A 96 -20.79 -4.21 -2.81
C LEU A 96 -21.81 -5.16 -2.18
N ASP A 97 -23.10 -4.96 -2.44
CA ASP A 97 -24.16 -5.83 -1.95
C ASP A 97 -24.04 -7.25 -2.51
N LEU A 98 -23.74 -7.36 -3.81
CA LEU A 98 -23.59 -8.65 -4.47
C LEU A 98 -22.34 -9.39 -3.97
N ARG A 99 -21.26 -8.65 -3.70
CA ARG A 99 -20.05 -9.18 -3.06
C ARG A 99 -20.33 -9.67 -1.64
N ALA A 100 -21.08 -8.91 -0.84
CA ALA A 100 -21.48 -9.31 0.51
C ALA A 100 -22.33 -10.60 0.48
N LYS A 101 -23.31 -10.69 -0.43
CA LYS A 101 -24.12 -11.91 -0.63
C LYS A 101 -23.27 -13.12 -1.03
N ASN A 102 -22.35 -12.94 -1.97
CA ASN A 102 -21.45 -14.03 -2.38
C ASN A 102 -20.50 -14.46 -1.26
N LEU A 103 -20.01 -13.53 -0.45
CA LEU A 103 -19.17 -13.85 0.70
C LEU A 103 -19.91 -14.71 1.73
N VAL A 104 -21.16 -14.33 2.05
CA VAL A 104 -22.02 -15.12 2.96
C VAL A 104 -22.31 -16.49 2.37
N LYS A 105 -22.66 -16.57 1.07
CA LYS A 105 -22.92 -17.85 0.38
C LYS A 105 -21.71 -18.77 0.41
N ASN A 106 -20.52 -18.26 0.09
CA ASN A 106 -19.29 -19.06 0.11
C ASN A 106 -18.98 -19.55 1.51
N LYS A 107 -19.14 -18.70 2.53
CA LYS A 107 -18.94 -19.11 3.93
C LYS A 107 -19.96 -20.16 4.37
N ALA A 108 -21.21 -20.04 3.94
CA ALA A 108 -22.24 -21.05 4.22
C ALA A 108 -21.90 -22.41 3.59
N ILE A 109 -21.41 -22.43 2.35
CA ILE A 109 -20.94 -23.66 1.68
C ILE A 109 -19.78 -24.27 2.46
N GLU A 110 -18.78 -23.47 2.84
CA GLU A 110 -17.64 -23.91 3.63
C GLU A 110 -18.09 -24.51 4.99
N CYS A 111 -19.06 -23.89 5.66
CA CYS A 111 -19.64 -24.41 6.90
C CYS A 111 -20.37 -25.74 6.71
N ILE A 112 -21.06 -25.93 5.57
CA ILE A 112 -21.76 -27.18 5.25
C ILE A 112 -20.75 -28.29 4.94
N GLU A 113 -19.70 -28.00 4.18
CA GLU A 113 -18.64 -28.96 3.85
C GLU A 113 -17.86 -29.38 5.10
N THR A 114 -17.43 -28.42 5.92
CA THR A 114 -16.76 -28.70 7.19
C THR A 114 -17.68 -29.46 8.14
N GLY A 115 -18.95 -29.07 8.23
CA GLY A 115 -19.97 -29.79 9.00
C GLY A 115 -20.17 -31.22 8.53
N ARG A 116 -20.17 -31.48 7.22
CA ARG A 116 -20.27 -32.83 6.64
C ARG A 116 -19.07 -33.70 7.00
N VAL A 117 -17.85 -33.15 6.90
CA VAL A 117 -16.62 -33.88 7.28
C VAL A 117 -16.60 -34.21 8.75
N ILE A 118 -16.94 -33.25 9.62
CA ILE A 118 -17.05 -33.46 11.07
C ILE A 118 -18.11 -34.53 11.37
N SER A 119 -19.30 -34.42 10.75
CA SER A 119 -20.38 -35.39 10.95
C SER A 119 -19.97 -36.80 10.50
N ALA A 120 -19.33 -36.95 9.35
CA ALA A 120 -18.81 -38.25 8.88
C ALA A 120 -17.70 -38.81 9.77
N THR A 121 -16.92 -37.95 10.43
CA THR A 121 -15.85 -38.34 11.35
C THR A 121 -16.41 -38.80 12.70
N ILE A 122 -17.43 -38.10 13.22
CA ILE A 122 -18.07 -38.42 14.50
C ILE A 122 -19.06 -39.59 14.34
N PHE A 123 -19.74 -39.67 13.20
CA PHE A 123 -20.74 -40.69 12.86
C PHE A 123 -20.42 -41.37 11.50
N PRO A 124 -19.35 -42.17 11.41
CA PRO A 124 -19.10 -42.98 10.21
C PRO A 124 -20.25 -43.98 10.04
N GLU A 125 -20.73 -44.16 8.80
CA GLU A 125 -21.83 -45.09 8.50
C GLU A 125 -21.55 -46.49 9.10
N GLU A 126 -22.58 -47.08 9.72
CA GLU A 126 -22.53 -48.25 10.63
C GLU A 126 -22.05 -49.57 9.97
N SER A 127 -21.58 -49.54 8.74
CA SER A 127 -21.39 -50.72 7.90
C SER A 127 -20.04 -51.43 8.01
N GLN A 128 -19.09 -51.00 8.87
CA GLN A 128 -17.74 -51.63 8.88
C GLN A 128 -17.07 -51.98 10.22
N LEU A 129 -17.61 -51.72 11.42
CA LEU A 129 -16.83 -51.97 12.67
C LEU A 129 -17.63 -52.61 13.82
N SER A 130 -17.04 -53.68 14.38
CA SER A 130 -17.52 -54.46 15.54
C SER A 130 -17.87 -53.59 16.76
N PRO A 131 -18.99 -53.84 17.48
CA PRO A 131 -19.60 -52.85 18.36
C PRO A 131 -18.92 -52.67 19.74
N GLN A 132 -18.03 -53.57 20.18
CA GLN A 132 -17.70 -53.64 21.62
C GLN A 132 -16.48 -52.82 22.09
N ALA A 133 -15.54 -52.43 21.22
CA ALA A 133 -14.27 -51.80 21.65
C ALA A 133 -14.10 -50.32 21.27
N LEU A 134 -14.98 -49.78 20.40
CA LEU A 134 -14.75 -48.50 19.74
C LEU A 134 -15.54 -47.32 20.34
N TYR A 135 -16.54 -47.59 21.18
CA TYR A 135 -17.37 -46.55 21.81
C TYR A 135 -16.62 -45.61 22.78
N PRO A 136 -15.71 -46.07 23.67
CA PRO A 136 -15.05 -45.18 24.62
C PRO A 136 -14.09 -44.21 23.92
N LEU A 137 -13.37 -44.67 22.89
CA LEU A 137 -12.41 -43.84 22.14
C LEU A 137 -13.12 -42.77 21.31
N LYS A 138 -14.26 -43.10 20.68
CA LYS A 138 -15.09 -42.17 19.91
C LYS A 138 -15.63 -41.02 20.76
N VAL A 139 -16.15 -41.34 21.95
CA VAL A 139 -16.67 -40.34 22.89
C VAL A 139 -15.54 -39.41 23.37
N LEU A 140 -14.35 -39.96 23.65
CA LEU A 140 -13.18 -39.16 24.02
C LEU A 140 -12.73 -38.19 22.93
N VAL A 141 -12.68 -38.63 21.67
CA VAL A 141 -12.32 -37.76 20.53
C VAL A 141 -13.37 -36.66 20.32
N ALA A 142 -14.67 -36.99 20.43
CA ALA A 142 -15.73 -35.99 20.32
C ALA A 142 -15.66 -34.94 21.44
N ILE A 143 -15.44 -35.36 22.69
CA ILE A 143 -15.25 -34.45 23.82
C ILE A 143 -14.03 -33.55 23.61
N TYR A 144 -12.91 -34.10 23.13
CA TYR A 144 -11.71 -33.32 22.82
C TYR A 144 -11.99 -32.26 21.75
N ILE A 145 -12.59 -32.64 20.62
CA ILE A 145 -12.91 -31.70 19.53
C ILE A 145 -13.88 -30.60 19.99
N ILE A 146 -14.88 -30.94 20.80
CA ILE A 146 -15.82 -29.96 21.36
C ILE A 146 -15.10 -29.00 22.31
N SER A 147 -14.26 -29.53 23.21
CA SER A 147 -13.50 -28.70 24.16
C SER A 147 -12.54 -27.75 23.44
N GLU A 148 -11.90 -28.22 22.37
CA GLU A 148 -10.97 -27.42 21.58
C GLU A 148 -11.70 -26.35 20.76
N ARG A 149 -12.86 -26.69 20.19
CA ARG A 149 -13.75 -25.72 19.55
C ARG A 149 -14.14 -24.62 20.54
N ASP A 150 -14.58 -24.99 21.75
CA ASP A 150 -15.06 -24.03 22.74
C ASP A 150 -13.92 -23.13 23.25
N ARG A 151 -12.70 -23.68 23.37
CA ARG A 151 -11.48 -22.90 23.66
C ARG A 151 -11.20 -21.87 22.57
N LEU A 152 -11.19 -22.29 21.30
CA LEU A 152 -10.93 -21.41 20.16
C LEU A 152 -12.01 -20.33 20.02
N VAL A 153 -13.29 -20.68 20.18
CA VAL A 153 -14.40 -19.72 20.17
C VAL A 153 -14.24 -18.70 21.29
N SER A 154 -13.83 -19.13 22.48
CA SER A 154 -13.57 -18.23 23.60
C SER A 154 -12.41 -17.27 23.33
N GLU A 155 -11.34 -17.72 22.68
CA GLU A 155 -10.21 -16.86 22.26
C GLU A 155 -10.62 -15.85 21.19
N ILE A 156 -11.41 -16.28 20.21
CA ILE A 156 -11.95 -15.40 19.17
C ILE A 156 -12.87 -14.35 19.78
N LEU A 157 -13.75 -14.72 20.71
CA LEU A 157 -14.64 -13.79 21.39
C LEU A 157 -13.88 -12.76 22.21
N LYS A 158 -12.82 -13.16 22.93
CA LYS A 158 -11.93 -12.24 23.65
C LYS A 158 -11.26 -11.27 22.70
N SER A 159 -10.66 -11.77 21.62
CA SER A 159 -10.00 -10.95 20.60
C SER A 159 -10.97 -9.97 19.94
N HIS A 160 -12.21 -10.41 19.68
CA HIS A 160 -13.25 -9.56 19.13
C HIS A 160 -13.67 -8.46 20.12
N GLN A 161 -13.78 -8.78 21.40
CA GLN A 161 -14.09 -7.80 22.43
C GLN A 161 -12.97 -6.75 22.60
N GLU A 162 -11.71 -7.16 22.50
CA GLU A 162 -10.55 -6.26 22.46
C GLU A 162 -10.57 -5.35 21.23
N LEU A 163 -10.89 -5.91 20.06
CA LEU A 163 -11.05 -5.14 18.83
C LEU A 163 -12.16 -4.08 18.96
N LEU A 164 -13.31 -4.45 19.53
CA LEU A 164 -14.41 -3.51 19.77
C LEU A 164 -13.99 -2.37 20.70
N LYS A 165 -13.25 -2.67 21.78
CA LYS A 165 -12.70 -1.65 22.69
C LYS A 165 -11.76 -0.69 21.95
N ALA A 166 -10.80 -1.23 21.19
CA ALA A 166 -9.88 -0.42 20.40
C ALA A 166 -10.62 0.45 19.36
N GLN A 167 -11.68 -0.08 18.75
CA GLN A 167 -12.51 0.66 17.81
C GLN A 167 -13.27 1.80 18.49
N THR A 168 -13.82 1.57 19.69
CA THR A 168 -14.48 2.64 20.47
C THR A 168 -13.50 3.74 20.87
N GLU A 169 -12.30 3.37 21.33
CA GLU A 169 -11.23 4.33 21.67
C GLU A 169 -10.81 5.16 20.45
N LEU A 170 -10.71 4.52 19.27
CA LEU A 170 -10.38 5.21 18.03
C LEU A 170 -11.46 6.23 17.65
N ILE A 171 -12.74 5.89 17.80
CA ILE A 171 -13.85 6.81 17.52
C ILE A 171 -13.82 8.00 18.48
N GLU A 172 -13.61 7.76 19.78
CA GLU A 172 -13.49 8.84 20.78
C GLU A 172 -12.31 9.76 20.48
N LEU A 173 -11.17 9.19 20.08
CA LEU A 173 -9.97 9.95 19.75
C LEU A 173 -10.17 10.77 18.47
N GLN A 174 -10.84 10.22 17.46
CA GLN A 174 -11.25 10.97 16.27
C GLN A 174 -12.16 12.15 16.61
N GLN A 175 -13.15 11.95 17.48
CA GLN A 175 -14.03 13.04 17.94
C GLN A 175 -13.23 14.11 18.70
N ALA A 176 -12.29 13.71 19.55
CA ALA A 176 -11.40 14.63 20.26
C ALA A 176 -10.52 15.45 19.29
N VAL A 177 -9.99 14.82 18.24
CA VAL A 177 -9.21 15.49 17.19
C VAL A 177 -10.06 16.49 16.43
N ILE A 178 -11.29 16.13 16.04
CA ILE A 178 -12.22 17.05 15.36
C ILE A 178 -12.52 18.26 16.26
N LYS A 179 -12.77 18.04 17.56
CA LYS A 179 -13.00 19.12 18.52
C LYS A 179 -11.78 20.05 18.62
N ARG A 180 -10.58 19.49 18.79
CA ARG A 180 -9.34 20.29 18.80
C ARG A 180 -9.14 21.09 17.52
N HIS A 181 -9.42 20.51 16.35
CA HIS A 181 -9.34 21.24 15.08
C HIS A 181 -10.36 22.38 14.98
N LYS A 182 -11.56 22.21 15.54
CA LYS A 182 -12.56 23.27 15.62
C LYS A 182 -12.08 24.41 16.52
N ASP A 183 -11.55 24.08 17.69
CA ASP A 183 -11.01 25.05 18.65
C ASP A 183 -9.81 25.80 18.05
N ASN A 184 -8.90 25.09 17.37
CA ASN A 184 -7.75 25.70 16.69
C ASN A 184 -8.20 26.67 15.58
N ARG A 185 -9.22 26.31 14.79
CA ARG A 185 -9.79 27.21 13.78
C ARG A 185 -10.41 28.45 14.42
N GLN A 186 -11.08 28.31 15.56
CA GLN A 186 -11.65 29.43 16.29
C GLN A 186 -10.57 30.36 16.85
N LEU A 187 -9.51 29.81 17.43
CA LEU A 187 -8.35 30.58 17.90
C LEU A 187 -7.64 31.31 16.75
N MET A 188 -7.45 30.64 15.60
CA MET A 188 -6.87 31.26 14.41
C MET A 188 -7.72 32.42 13.89
N LYS A 189 -9.05 32.30 13.92
CA LYS A 189 -9.95 33.42 13.61
C LYS A 189 -9.75 34.59 14.57
N GLN A 190 -9.74 34.32 15.89
CA GLN A 190 -9.50 35.37 16.89
C GLN A 190 -8.15 36.08 16.72
N ILE A 191 -7.09 35.33 16.36
CA ILE A 191 -5.77 35.91 16.07
C ILE A 191 -5.85 36.78 14.81
N HIS A 192 -6.52 36.30 13.77
CA HIS A 192 -6.70 37.06 12.53
C HIS A 192 -7.48 38.35 12.78
N ASP A 193 -8.61 38.29 13.49
CA ASP A 193 -9.46 39.43 13.82
C ASP A 193 -8.72 40.47 14.67
N LYS A 194 -7.91 40.00 15.64
CA LYS A 194 -7.03 40.91 16.39
C LYS A 194 -6.01 41.56 15.47
N ARG A 195 -5.34 40.79 14.60
CA ARG A 195 -4.31 41.33 13.68
C ARG A 195 -4.87 42.33 12.68
N THR A 196 -6.07 42.09 12.13
CA THR A 196 -6.75 43.05 11.25
C THR A 196 -7.17 44.30 12.01
N SER A 197 -7.71 44.16 13.22
CA SER A 197 -8.05 45.33 14.06
C SER A 197 -6.83 46.18 14.46
N PHE A 198 -5.65 45.57 14.67
CA PHE A 198 -4.40 46.30 14.90
C PHE A 198 -3.88 46.95 13.61
N SER A 199 -4.02 46.30 12.45
CA SER A 199 -3.59 46.83 11.16
C SER A 199 -4.38 48.09 10.77
N ASP A 200 -5.70 48.07 10.98
CA ASP A 200 -6.58 49.19 10.60
C ASP A 200 -6.42 50.41 11.53
N ASN A 201 -6.02 50.21 12.80
CA ASN A 201 -5.76 51.31 13.74
C ASN A 201 -4.30 51.81 13.79
N SER A 202 -3.29 50.95 13.56
CA SER A 202 -1.86 51.34 13.67
C SER A 202 -1.25 51.85 12.37
N GLY A 203 -1.83 51.51 11.21
CA GLY A 203 -1.24 51.83 9.90
C GLY A 203 -1.09 53.32 9.59
N SER A 204 -1.83 54.21 10.27
CA SER A 204 -1.78 55.64 9.98
C SER A 204 -0.86 56.46 10.91
N GLN A 205 -0.72 56.09 12.19
CA GLN A 205 0.00 56.91 13.17
C GLN A 205 1.46 56.49 13.34
N ASP A 206 1.74 55.20 13.48
CA ASP A 206 3.10 54.69 13.66
C ASP A 206 3.90 54.82 12.36
N THR A 207 3.28 54.56 11.21
CA THR A 207 3.91 54.73 9.90
C THR A 207 4.31 56.20 9.66
N ARG A 208 3.47 57.16 10.08
CA ARG A 208 3.78 58.60 9.99
C ARG A 208 4.89 59.00 10.97
N MET A 209 4.91 58.45 12.17
CA MET A 209 5.96 58.73 13.15
C MET A 209 7.31 58.18 12.67
N ILE A 210 7.36 56.95 12.17
CA ILE A 210 8.56 56.32 11.61
C ILE A 210 9.08 57.08 10.39
N GLN A 211 8.19 57.60 9.54
CA GLN A 211 8.59 58.36 8.37
C GLN A 211 9.18 59.73 8.75
N ARG A 212 8.64 60.38 9.80
CA ARG A 212 9.20 61.63 10.35
C ARG A 212 10.59 61.40 10.95
N THR A 213 10.76 60.39 11.79
CA THR A 213 12.07 60.10 12.41
C THR A 213 13.13 59.73 11.37
N LYS A 214 12.75 59.01 10.30
CA LYS A 214 13.65 58.74 9.16
C LYS A 214 14.09 60.03 8.44
N LYS A 215 13.18 60.99 8.27
CA LYS A 215 13.49 62.27 7.65
C LYS A 215 14.44 63.08 8.54
N ASP A 216 14.17 63.15 9.83
CA ASP A 216 15.01 63.88 10.79
C ASP A 216 16.43 63.27 10.89
N LEU A 217 16.55 61.94 10.81
CA LEU A 217 17.85 61.26 10.73
C LEU A 217 18.61 61.58 9.44
N ALA A 218 17.91 61.67 8.30
CA ALA A 218 18.53 62.07 7.04
C ALA A 218 19.02 63.52 7.09
N ASP A 219 18.19 64.43 7.62
CA ASP A 219 18.54 65.86 7.74
C ASP A 219 19.71 66.09 8.70
N THR A 220 19.76 65.37 9.83
CA THR A 220 20.89 65.43 10.77
C THR A 220 22.17 64.86 10.17
N ARG A 221 22.09 63.79 9.38
CA ARG A 221 23.23 63.25 8.64
C ARG A 221 23.74 64.24 7.59
N ALA A 222 22.84 64.88 6.83
CA ALA A 222 23.21 65.89 5.86
C ALA A 222 23.88 67.10 6.52
N LYS A 223 23.35 67.57 7.67
CA LYS A 223 23.97 68.66 8.44
C LYS A 223 25.37 68.28 8.94
N ARG A 224 25.55 67.06 9.45
CA ARG A 224 26.87 66.57 9.86
C ARG A 224 27.85 66.58 8.68
N GLU A 225 27.42 66.13 7.50
CA GLU A 225 28.25 66.11 6.30
C GLU A 225 28.67 67.51 5.86
N VAL A 226 27.75 68.47 5.91
CA VAL A 226 28.05 69.88 5.61
C VAL A 226 29.08 70.43 6.58
N VAL A 227 28.91 70.21 7.89
CA VAL A 227 29.87 70.67 8.91
C VAL A 227 31.23 70.01 8.70
N ARG A 228 31.27 68.71 8.39
CA ARG A 228 32.51 67.98 8.06
C ARG A 228 33.22 68.63 6.89
N ASN A 229 32.52 68.86 5.78
CA ASN A 229 33.12 69.44 4.57
C ASN A 229 33.64 70.86 4.79
N VAL A 230 32.90 71.67 5.57
CA VAL A 230 33.35 73.02 5.96
C VAL A 230 34.60 72.95 6.82
N LEU A 231 34.65 72.04 7.80
CA LEU A 231 35.81 71.87 8.68
C LEU A 231 37.05 71.39 7.91
N GLN A 232 36.87 70.42 7.00
CA GLN A 232 37.94 69.96 6.11
C GLN A 232 38.46 71.11 5.23
N GLY A 233 37.55 71.92 4.65
CA GLY A 233 37.92 73.11 3.89
C GLY A 233 38.73 74.11 4.71
N LEU A 234 38.29 74.41 5.94
CA LEU A 234 38.99 75.32 6.85
C LEU A 234 40.38 74.79 7.24
N ILE A 235 40.52 73.50 7.54
CA ILE A 235 41.82 72.89 7.87
C ILE A 235 42.77 73.00 6.68
N LEU A 236 42.31 72.67 5.47
CA LEU A 236 43.10 72.75 4.25
C LEU A 236 43.51 74.20 3.90
N GLU A 237 42.62 75.17 4.10
CA GLU A 237 42.90 76.60 3.81
C GLU A 237 43.70 77.31 4.91
N SER A 238 43.75 76.75 6.12
CA SER A 238 44.45 77.38 7.27
C SER A 238 45.97 77.40 7.16
N GLY A 239 46.56 76.61 6.25
CA GLY A 239 48.02 76.49 6.08
C GLY A 239 48.73 75.77 7.24
N VAL A 240 47.98 75.14 8.15
CA VAL A 240 48.51 74.30 9.24
C VAL A 240 48.92 72.94 8.70
N ASP A 241 50.07 72.40 9.15
CA ASP A 241 50.54 71.08 8.75
C ASP A 241 49.75 69.96 9.46
N TRP A 242 48.56 69.69 8.92
CA TRP A 242 47.59 68.73 9.48
C TRP A 242 48.01 67.27 9.35
N ALA A 243 49.09 66.97 8.63
CA ALA A 243 49.60 65.61 8.45
C ALA A 243 50.39 65.11 9.67
N GLU A 244 50.97 66.02 10.46
CA GLU A 244 51.76 65.67 11.65
C GLU A 244 50.91 65.58 12.93
N ASP A 245 49.73 66.22 12.95
CA ASP A 245 48.81 66.18 14.08
C ASP A 245 47.74 65.09 13.88
N GLU A 246 47.82 64.03 14.70
CA GLU A 246 46.88 62.90 14.69
C GLU A 246 45.42 63.34 14.90
N TYR A 247 45.18 64.44 15.64
CA TYR A 247 43.83 64.96 15.88
C TYR A 247 43.23 65.61 14.62
N LEU A 248 44.03 66.41 13.91
CA LEU A 248 43.61 67.04 12.65
C LEU A 248 43.46 66.00 11.53
N LEU A 249 44.38 65.02 11.47
CA LEU A 249 44.30 63.91 10.53
C LEU A 249 43.01 63.10 10.71
N ASN A 250 42.64 62.80 11.96
CA ASN A 250 41.42 62.07 12.27
C ASN A 250 40.15 62.86 11.88
N LEU A 251 40.13 64.18 12.11
CA LEU A 251 39.04 65.06 11.68
C LEU A 251 38.90 65.17 10.17
N LEU A 252 39.98 64.97 9.41
CA LEU A 252 39.97 65.00 7.96
C LEU A 252 39.53 63.64 7.36
N LEU A 253 39.88 62.53 8.00
CA LEU A 253 39.59 61.17 7.53
C LEU A 253 38.23 60.62 7.98
N MET A 254 37.68 61.03 9.13
CA MET A 254 36.36 60.60 9.65
C MET A 254 35.21 61.13 8.83
#